data_AF-A0A9E2Y7C1-F1
#
_entry.id   AF-A0A9E2Y7C1-F1
#
_cell.length_a   1.000
_cell.length_b   1.000
_cell.length_c   1.000
_cell.angle_alpha   90.00
_cell.angle_beta   90.00
_cell.angle_gamma   90.00
#
_symmetry.space_group_name_H-M   'P 1'
#
loop_
_entity.id
_entity.type
_entity.pdbx_description
1 polymer ?
#
loop_
_entity_poly.entity_id
_entity_poly.type
_entity_poly.pdbx_seq_one_letter_code
_entity_poly.pdbx_strand_id
1 'polypeptide(L)'
;MDSSSKVYVANNGNSSVSVYAAGANGNVAPIQVIKGVKTKLTDLHDVAADSSDNIYASNGAGEPRCTTCSFIAVYAAGATGHVAPVRIIKGSNTGLDGPATLVIH
;
A
#
# COMPACT_ATOMS: atom_id res chain seq x y z
N MET A 1 4.38 13.18 22.45
CA MET A 1 4.95 11.87 22.05
C MET A 1 3.75 10.97 21.88
N ASP A 2 3.08 11.06 20.74
CA ASP A 2 1.88 10.28 20.48
C ASP A 2 2.27 8.84 20.14
N SER A 3 1.50 7.91 20.67
CA SER A 3 1.60 6.46 20.45
C SER A 3 1.13 6.03 19.04
N SER A 4 1.21 6.92 18.04
CA SER A 4 0.51 6.81 16.76
C SER A 4 1.39 6.43 15.58
N SER A 5 2.71 6.38 15.74
CA SER A 5 3.57 5.91 14.64
C SER A 5 3.31 4.41 14.40
N LYS A 6 3.00 4.06 13.15
CA LYS A 6 2.88 2.69 12.66
C LYS A 6 3.94 2.45 11.59
N VAL A 7 4.32 1.20 11.41
CA VAL A 7 5.22 0.79 10.33
C VAL A 7 4.39 0.09 9.27
N TYR A 8 4.37 0.64 8.06
CA TYR A 8 3.65 0.07 6.92
C TYR A 8 4.66 -0.64 6.02
N VAL A 9 4.33 -1.86 5.61
CA VAL A 9 5.22 -2.71 4.82
C VAL A 9 4.48 -3.20 3.59
N ALA A 10 5.06 -2.90 2.43
CA ALA A 10 4.63 -3.43 1.14
C ALA A 10 5.29 -4.80 0.90
N ASN A 11 4.50 -5.87 0.90
CA ASN A 11 4.98 -7.21 0.64
C ASN A 11 4.70 -7.58 -0.83
N ASN A 12 5.66 -7.31 -1.71
CA ASN A 12 5.53 -7.62 -3.14
C ASN A 12 5.27 -9.11 -3.40
N GLY A 13 6.10 -9.99 -2.82
CA GLY A 13 6.08 -11.43 -3.11
C GLY A 13 4.79 -12.17 -2.72
N ASN A 14 3.92 -11.59 -1.90
CA ASN A 14 2.61 -12.17 -1.56
C ASN A 14 1.43 -11.20 -1.75
N SER A 15 1.68 -10.09 -2.45
CA SER A 15 0.73 -9.02 -2.77
C SER A 15 -0.12 -8.58 -1.56
N SER A 16 0.54 -8.14 -0.50
CA SER A 16 -0.14 -7.65 0.71
C SER A 16 0.51 -6.42 1.31
N VAL A 17 -0.27 -5.67 2.09
CA VAL A 17 0.25 -4.63 2.98
C VAL A 17 0.10 -5.10 4.41
N SER A 18 1.19 -5.06 5.17
CA SER A 18 1.19 -5.31 6.62
C SER A 18 1.44 -4.02 7.37
N VAL A 19 0.78 -3.85 8.51
CA VAL A 19 1.01 -2.72 9.42
C VAL A 19 1.41 -3.24 10.78
N TYR A 20 2.45 -2.66 11.37
CA TYR A 20 2.97 -2.98 12.69
C TYR A 20 2.92 -1.74 13.59
N ALA A 21 2.93 -1.93 14.91
CA ALA A 21 3.14 -0.82 15.85
C ALA A 21 4.56 -0.23 15.69
N ALA A 22 4.77 1.07 15.92
CA ALA A 22 6.11 1.67 15.78
C ALA A 22 7.20 1.02 16.63
N GLY A 23 6.84 0.49 17.80
CA GLY A 23 7.78 -0.21 18.68
C GLY A 23 7.90 -1.71 18.40
N ALA A 24 7.30 -2.21 17.32
CA ALA A 24 7.37 -3.63 16.97
C ALA A 24 8.83 -4.07 16.79
N ASN A 25 9.23 -5.11 17.53
CA ASN A 25 10.58 -5.66 17.48
C ASN A 25 10.54 -7.19 17.61
N GLY A 26 11.35 -7.89 16.82
CA GLY A 26 11.39 -9.35 16.78
C GLY A 26 10.22 -9.97 16.01
N ASN A 27 9.90 -11.23 16.34
CA ASN A 27 8.85 -12.00 15.67
C ASN A 27 7.46 -11.65 16.24
N VAL A 28 6.86 -10.57 15.74
CA VAL A 28 5.54 -10.10 16.16
C VAL A 28 4.55 -10.10 14.99
N ALA A 29 3.28 -10.35 15.31
CA ALA A 29 2.22 -10.30 14.32
C ALA A 29 1.90 -8.84 13.92
N PRO A 30 1.55 -8.59 12.65
CA PRO A 30 1.04 -7.29 12.22
C PRO A 30 -0.31 -6.98 12.89
N ILE A 31 -0.55 -5.71 13.18
CA ILE A 31 -1.82 -5.20 13.74
C ILE A 31 -2.91 -5.03 12.67
N GLN A 32 -2.52 -5.03 11.39
CA GLN A 32 -3.43 -4.93 10.23
C GLN A 32 -2.78 -5.61 9.03
N VAL A 33 -3.56 -6.34 8.24
CA VAL A 33 -3.10 -6.97 7.00
C VAL A 33 -4.15 -6.76 5.92
N ILE A 34 -3.77 -6.13 4.81
CA ILE A 34 -4.62 -5.99 3.61
C ILE A 34 -4.13 -6.99 2.57
N LYS A 35 -4.97 -7.95 2.20
CA LYS A 35 -4.60 -9.02 1.26
C LYS A 35 -5.78 -9.60 0.49
N GLY A 36 -5.48 -10.11 -0.70
CA GLY A 36 -6.38 -10.92 -1.52
C GLY A 36 -6.96 -10.14 -2.69
N VAL A 37 -7.58 -10.83 -3.63
CA VAL A 37 -7.88 -10.29 -4.97
C VAL A 37 -8.73 -9.00 -5.02
N LYS A 38 -9.58 -8.72 -4.02
CA LYS A 38 -10.41 -7.49 -3.96
C LYS A 38 -9.57 -6.24 -3.66
N THR A 39 -8.41 -6.42 -3.03
CA THR A 39 -7.48 -5.33 -2.73
C THR A 39 -6.87 -4.77 -4.01
N LYS A 40 -6.80 -5.56 -5.08
CA LYS A 40 -6.11 -5.22 -6.33
C LYS A 40 -4.60 -5.03 -6.16
N LEU A 41 -4.01 -5.51 -5.07
CA LEU A 41 -2.56 -5.55 -4.92
C LEU A 41 -1.99 -6.59 -5.89
N THR A 42 -1.09 -6.18 -6.78
CA THR A 42 -0.54 -7.08 -7.82
C THR A 42 0.97 -7.00 -7.96
N ASP A 43 1.55 -5.80 -7.90
CA ASP A 43 3.00 -5.56 -8.01
C ASP A 43 3.39 -4.40 -7.10
N LEU A 44 3.40 -4.66 -5.80
CA LEU A 44 3.63 -3.63 -4.79
C LEU A 44 5.09 -3.15 -4.83
N HIS A 45 5.31 -1.85 -4.95
CA HIS A 45 6.66 -1.27 -4.80
C HIS A 45 6.82 -0.59 -3.45
N ASP A 46 5.83 0.19 -3.04
CA ASP A 46 5.90 0.98 -1.81
C ASP A 46 4.52 1.17 -1.16
N VAL A 47 4.54 1.57 0.10
CA VAL A 47 3.35 1.93 0.87
C VAL A 47 3.64 3.13 1.78
N ALA A 48 2.71 4.08 1.79
CA ALA A 48 2.72 5.21 2.71
C ALA A 48 1.35 5.39 3.34
N ALA A 49 1.27 6.16 4.42
CA ALA A 49 0.01 6.57 5.02
C ALA A 49 -0.05 8.08 5.23
N ASP A 50 -1.25 8.65 5.16
CA ASP A 50 -1.49 10.06 5.50
C ASP A 50 -1.76 10.23 7.01
N SER A 51 -1.85 11.49 7.46
CA SER A 51 -2.15 11.84 8.86
C SER A 51 -3.52 11.37 9.35
N SER A 52 -4.39 10.95 8.43
CA SER A 52 -5.69 10.34 8.73
C SER A 52 -5.64 8.81 8.66
N ASP A 53 -4.45 8.20 8.66
CA ASP A 53 -4.21 6.75 8.60
C ASP A 53 -4.68 6.07 7.29
N ASN A 54 -5.04 6.83 6.24
CA ASN A 54 -5.35 6.20 4.95
C ASN A 54 -4.07 5.67 4.33
N ILE A 55 -4.16 4.47 3.74
CA ILE A 55 -3.00 3.74 3.24
C ILE A 55 -2.96 3.87 1.72
N TYR A 56 -1.81 4.25 1.19
CA TYR A 56 -1.53 4.42 -0.23
C TYR A 56 -0.51 3.38 -0.65
N ALA A 57 -0.89 2.49 -1.56
CA ALA A 57 -0.05 1.44 -2.09
C ALA A 57 0.27 1.72 -3.55
N SER A 58 1.56 1.85 -3.88
CA SER A 58 1.99 1.95 -5.27
C SER A 58 2.02 0.57 -5.90
N ASN A 59 1.24 0.42 -6.97
CA ASN A 59 1.20 -0.79 -7.78
C ASN A 59 1.92 -0.49 -9.09
N GLY A 60 3.00 -1.23 -9.31
CA GLY A 60 3.73 -1.31 -10.56
C GLY A 60 2.92 -1.98 -11.67
N ALA A 61 3.52 -1.99 -12.85
CA ALA A 61 2.90 -2.57 -14.03
C ALA A 61 3.00 -4.10 -14.08
N GLY A 62 3.76 -4.73 -13.16
CA GLY A 62 4.22 -6.10 -13.34
C GLY A 62 5.12 -6.26 -14.57
N GLU A 63 5.53 -7.49 -14.85
CA GLU A 63 6.22 -7.86 -16.08
C GLU A 63 5.27 -8.61 -17.03
N PRO A 64 5.20 -8.27 -18.34
CA PRO A 64 5.97 -7.22 -19.02
C PRO A 64 5.48 -5.80 -18.67
N ARG A 65 6.42 -4.86 -18.52
CA ARG A 65 6.12 -3.45 -18.20
C ARG A 65 5.08 -2.83 -19.15
N CYS A 66 3.90 -2.60 -18.63
CA CYS A 66 2.87 -1.78 -19.25
C CYS A 66 2.85 -0.37 -18.62
N THR A 67 3.23 0.64 -19.39
CA THR A 67 3.36 2.04 -18.94
C THR A 67 2.05 2.71 -18.51
N THR A 68 0.90 2.08 -18.72
CA THR A 68 -0.42 2.60 -18.31
C THR A 68 -1.09 1.76 -17.23
N CYS A 69 -0.43 0.68 -16.81
CA CYS A 69 -0.98 -0.28 -15.87
C CYS A 69 -0.62 0.03 -14.42
N SER A 70 0.30 0.97 -14.17
CA SER A 70 0.62 1.45 -12.82
C SER A 70 -0.54 2.27 -12.23
N PHE A 71 -0.79 2.08 -10.95
CA PHE A 71 -1.79 2.84 -10.22
C PHE A 71 -1.45 2.93 -8.73
N ILE A 72 -2.07 3.89 -8.05
CA ILE A 72 -2.07 3.95 -6.58
C ILE A 72 -3.41 3.46 -6.08
N ALA A 73 -3.40 2.46 -5.21
CA ALA A 73 -4.57 2.03 -4.45
C ALA A 73 -4.60 2.73 -3.10
N VAL A 74 -5.72 3.37 -2.78
CA VAL A 74 -5.94 4.00 -1.47
C VAL A 74 -6.94 3.18 -0.67
N TYR A 75 -6.62 2.90 0.58
CA TYR A 75 -7.47 2.22 1.54
C TYR A 75 -7.77 3.14 2.72
N ALA A 76 -8.97 3.01 3.28
CA ALA A 76 -9.34 3.75 4.47
C ALA A 76 -8.49 3.35 5.69
N ALA A 77 -8.39 4.25 6.66
CA ALA A 77 -7.83 3.95 7.96
C ALA A 77 -8.40 2.66 8.56
N GLY A 78 -7.53 1.80 9.07
CA GLY A 78 -7.92 0.53 9.70
C GLY A 78 -8.42 -0.57 8.74
N ALA A 79 -8.37 -0.37 7.42
CA ALA A 79 -8.74 -1.37 6.42
C ALA A 79 -8.01 -2.71 6.63
N THR A 80 -8.73 -3.80 6.89
CA THR A 80 -8.10 -5.12 7.12
C THR A 80 -8.78 -6.21 6.30
N GLY A 81 -8.01 -7.25 5.97
CA GLY A 81 -8.44 -8.39 5.19
C GLY A 81 -8.65 -8.10 3.71
N HIS A 82 -9.71 -8.68 3.16
CA HIS A 82 -10.01 -8.75 1.74
C HIS A 82 -10.92 -7.60 1.27
N VAL A 83 -10.44 -6.37 1.43
CA VAL A 83 -11.21 -5.15 1.20
C VAL A 83 -10.84 -4.48 -0.12
N ALA A 84 -11.79 -3.79 -0.73
CA ALA A 84 -11.53 -3.00 -1.95
C ALA A 84 -10.91 -1.64 -1.62
N PRO A 85 -10.06 -1.09 -2.50
CA PRO A 85 -9.58 0.29 -2.37
C PRO A 85 -10.74 1.28 -2.40
N VAL A 86 -10.70 2.29 -1.53
CA VAL A 86 -11.66 3.41 -1.53
C VAL A 86 -11.39 4.39 -2.66
N ARG A 87 -10.18 4.37 -3.22
CA ARG A 87 -9.79 5.17 -4.38
C ARG A 87 -8.72 4.46 -5.20
N ILE A 88 -8.76 4.67 -6.51
CA ILE A 88 -7.71 4.26 -7.45
C ILE A 88 -7.26 5.50 -8.21
N ILE A 89 -5.97 5.80 -8.20
CA ILE A 89 -5.35 6.89 -8.97
C ILE A 89 -4.57 6.25 -10.11
N LYS A 90 -5.00 6.49 -11.36
CA LYS A 90 -4.42 5.88 -12.56
C LYS A 90 -4.67 6.74 -13.81
N GLY A 91 -4.00 6.40 -14.91
CA GLY A 91 -4.24 6.97 -16.24
C GLY A 91 -3.12 7.90 -16.70
N SER A 92 -3.09 8.22 -17.99
CA SER A 92 -1.99 8.97 -18.61
C SER A 92 -1.74 10.35 -17.98
N ASN A 93 -2.79 11.02 -17.51
CA ASN A 93 -2.70 12.34 -16.89
C ASN A 93 -1.94 12.34 -15.55
N THR A 94 -1.76 11.18 -14.91
CA THR A 94 -1.04 11.10 -13.63
C THR A 94 0.47 10.98 -13.82
N GLY A 95 0.95 10.69 -15.04
CA GLY A 95 2.37 10.47 -15.33
C GLY A 95 2.99 9.28 -14.58
N LEU A 96 2.16 8.34 -14.08
CA LEU A 96 2.66 7.18 -13.35
C LEU A 96 3.30 6.20 -14.32
N ASP A 97 4.60 5.93 -14.13
CA ASP A 97 5.36 4.94 -14.88
C ASP A 97 6.28 4.19 -13.90
N GLY A 98 5.83 3.03 -13.41
CA GLY A 98 6.58 2.24 -12.44
C GLY A 98 6.97 3.01 -11.17
N PRO A 99 6.01 3.59 -10.42
CA PRO A 99 6.31 4.39 -9.23
C PRO A 99 7.03 3.56 -8.17
N ALA A 100 8.31 3.86 -7.95
CA ALA A 100 9.15 3.13 -7.02
C ALA A 100 8.96 3.55 -5.55
N THR A 101 8.70 4.84 -5.31
CA THR A 101 8.59 5.39 -3.94
C THR A 101 7.34 6.25 -3.79
N LEU A 102 6.77 6.27 -2.59
CA LEU A 102 5.69 7.14 -2.15
C LEU A 102 6.14 7.88 -0.90
N VAL A 103 5.92 9.19 -0.90
CA VAL A 103 6.08 10.03 0.30
C VAL A 103 4.80 10.83 0.47
N ILE A 104 4.26 10.81 1.69
CA ILE A 104 3.11 11.61 2.11
C ILE A 104 3.56 12.42 3.33
N HIS A 105 3.22 13.72 3.35
CA HIS A 105 3.54 14.66 4.42
C HIS A 105 2.35 14.88 5.36
#